data_AF-A0A920FVQ5-F1
#
_entry.id   AF-A0A920FVQ5-F1
#
_cell.length_a   1.000
_cell.length_b   1.000
_cell.length_c   1.000
_cell.angle_alpha   90.00
_cell.angle_beta   90.00
_cell.angle_gamma   90.00
#
_symmetry.space_group_name_H-M   'P 1'
#
loop_
_entity.id
_entity.type
_entity.pdbx_description
1 polymer ?
#
loop_
_entity_poly.entity_id
_entity_poly.type
_entity_poly.pdbx_seq_one_letter_code
_entity_poly.pdbx_strand_id
1 'polypeptide(L)'
;MINKHKLFLGIFLLIIFSFWVIYFFNRDFFELKTLFIYLEIIQNYISNNFYISFLIFIFTYCFLIVCNFPAASVLSLIGGFLYGTWIGGIGIIIGGTIGAFVVFYFAKLLFHDYISKKLLHKYSFIKQYFKK
;
A
#
# COMPACT_ATOMS: atom_id res chain seq x y z
N MET A 1 -30.02 -7.95 6.44
CA MET A 1 -29.25 -6.72 6.10
C MET A 1 -27.77 -7.06 6.09
N ILE A 2 -27.19 -7.25 4.90
CA ILE A 2 -25.75 -7.47 4.74
C ILE A 2 -25.06 -6.13 5.05
N ASN A 3 -24.28 -6.08 6.14
CA ASN A 3 -23.57 -4.87 6.56
C ASN A 3 -22.68 -4.36 5.40
N LYS A 4 -22.92 -3.13 4.93
CA LYS A 4 -22.14 -2.46 3.86
C LYS A 4 -20.62 -2.57 4.10
N HIS A 5 -20.18 -2.56 5.35
CA HIS A 5 -18.77 -2.75 5.74
C HIS A 5 -18.20 -4.14 5.43
N LYS A 6 -19.00 -5.21 5.56
CA LYS A 6 -18.58 -6.58 5.20
C LYS A 6 -18.48 -6.77 3.68
N LEU A 7 -19.35 -6.09 2.93
CA LEU A 7 -19.30 -6.08 1.46
C LEU A 7 -18.04 -5.35 0.97
N PHE A 8 -17.76 -4.17 1.53
CA PHE A 8 -16.56 -3.40 1.20
C PHE A 8 -15.27 -4.19 1.52
N LEU A 9 -15.25 -4.92 2.64
CA LEU A 9 -14.15 -5.80 2.99
C LEU A 9 -13.97 -6.95 1.99
N GLY A 10 -15.05 -7.61 1.61
CA GLY A 10 -15.01 -8.70 0.64
C GLY A 10 -14.44 -8.24 -0.70
N ILE A 11 -14.82 -7.03 -1.14
CA ILE A 11 -14.31 -6.40 -2.36
C ILE A 11 -12.82 -6.07 -2.22
N PHE A 12 -12.39 -5.50 -1.09
CA PHE A 12 -10.98 -5.20 -0.82
C PHE A 12 -10.09 -6.45 -0.83
N LEU A 13 -10.55 -7.53 -0.18
CA LEU A 13 -9.86 -8.82 -0.18
C LEU A 13 -9.81 -9.47 -1.57
N LEU A 14 -10.90 -9.38 -2.34
CA LEU A 14 -10.95 -9.87 -3.72
C LEU A 14 -10.00 -9.09 -4.65
N ILE A 15 -9.88 -7.78 -4.48
CA ILE A 15 -8.94 -6.94 -5.22
C ILE A 15 -7.50 -7.35 -4.90
N ILE A 16 -7.16 -7.51 -3.62
CA ILE A 16 -5.83 -7.99 -3.19
C ILE A 16 -5.53 -9.37 -3.78
N PHE A 17 -6.49 -10.28 -3.72
CA PHE A 17 -6.33 -11.65 -4.22
C PHE A 17 -6.13 -11.68 -5.74
N SER A 18 -6.95 -10.93 -6.49
CA SER A 18 -6.81 -10.80 -7.95
C SER A 18 -5.45 -10.23 -8.34
N PHE A 19 -4.98 -9.19 -7.63
CA PHE A 19 -3.65 -8.61 -7.83
C PHE A 19 -2.52 -9.61 -7.57
N TRP A 20 -2.65 -10.44 -6.52
CA TRP A 20 -1.70 -11.50 -6.21
C TRP A 20 -1.64 -12.58 -7.30
N VAL A 21 -2.78 -12.96 -7.87
CA VAL A 21 -2.85 -13.94 -8.97
C VAL A 21 -2.14 -13.39 -10.22
N ILE A 22 -2.38 -12.13 -10.58
CA ILE A 22 -1.73 -11.47 -11.74
C ILE A 22 -0.21 -11.43 -11.55
N TYR A 23 0.27 -11.15 -10.34
CA TYR A 23 1.70 -11.14 -10.04
C TYR A 23 2.35 -12.50 -10.17
N PHE A 24 1.74 -13.53 -9.57
CA PHE A 24 2.31 -14.87 -9.56
C PHE A 24 2.45 -15.42 -10.98
N PHE A 25 1.57 -15.01 -11.90
CA PHE A 25 1.59 -15.41 -13.30
C PHE A 25 2.60 -14.61 -14.15
N ASN A 26 2.95 -13.38 -13.74
CA ASN A 26 3.81 -12.47 -14.51
C ASN A 26 5.14 -12.14 -13.80
N ARG A 27 5.77 -13.11 -13.13
CA ARG A 27 7.01 -12.86 -12.38
C ARG A 27 8.15 -12.29 -13.23
N ASP A 28 8.27 -12.75 -14.48
CA ASP A 28 9.36 -12.35 -15.39
C ASP A 28 9.33 -10.87 -15.77
N PHE A 29 8.16 -10.23 -15.69
CA PHE A 29 8.00 -8.80 -16.00
C PHE A 29 8.57 -7.89 -14.91
N PHE A 30 8.59 -8.37 -13.65
CA PHE A 30 9.07 -7.61 -12.49
C PHE A 30 10.56 -7.82 -12.20
N GLU A 31 11.27 -8.57 -13.06
CA GLU A 31 12.71 -8.72 -12.93
C GLU A 31 13.44 -7.42 -13.24
N LEU A 32 14.47 -7.11 -12.45
CA LEU A 32 15.32 -5.93 -12.66
C LEU A 32 15.88 -5.84 -14.08
N LYS A 33 16.07 -6.96 -14.79
CA LYS A 33 16.58 -7.01 -16.16
C LYS A 33 15.70 -6.24 -17.15
N THR A 34 14.36 -6.30 -17.03
CA THR A 34 13.45 -5.62 -17.95
C THR A 34 13.53 -4.11 -17.74
N LEU A 35 13.77 -3.68 -16.50
CA LEU A 35 13.95 -2.28 -16.18
C LEU A 35 15.18 -1.69 -16.88
N PHE A 36 16.32 -2.41 -16.88
CA PHE A 36 17.53 -1.98 -17.60
C PHE A 36 17.30 -1.78 -19.10
N ILE A 37 16.39 -2.55 -19.72
CA ILE A 37 16.04 -2.41 -21.13
C ILE A 37 15.30 -1.09 -21.40
N TYR A 38 14.44 -0.63 -20.48
CA TYR A 38 13.64 0.59 -20.64
C TYR A 38 14.21 1.80 -19.87
N LEU A 39 15.39 1.69 -19.27
CA LEU A 39 15.95 2.73 -18.41
C LEU A 39 16.10 4.09 -19.11
N GLU A 40 16.60 4.11 -20.34
CA GLU A 40 16.80 5.35 -21.10
C GLU A 40 15.47 6.08 -21.33
N ILE A 41 14.41 5.34 -21.67
CA ILE A 41 13.07 5.88 -21.89
C ILE A 41 12.51 6.45 -20.59
N ILE A 42 12.67 5.72 -19.49
CA ILE A 42 12.21 6.15 -18.16
C ILE A 42 12.95 7.40 -17.71
N GLN A 43 14.29 7.44 -17.82
CA GLN A 43 15.09 8.59 -17.43
C GLN A 43 14.75 9.82 -18.28
N ASN A 44 14.57 9.65 -19.58
CA ASN A 44 14.17 10.76 -20.46
C ASN A 44 12.76 11.29 -20.12
N TYR A 45 11.84 10.41 -19.71
CA TYR A 45 10.53 10.85 -19.24
C TYR A 45 10.62 11.62 -17.92
N ILE A 46 11.44 11.14 -16.97
CA ILE A 46 11.67 11.79 -15.68
C ILE A 46 12.33 13.15 -15.88
N SER A 47 13.31 13.29 -16.77
CA SER A 47 13.97 14.56 -17.04
C SER A 47 13.02 15.59 -17.64
N ASN A 48 12.09 15.16 -18.50
CA ASN A 48 11.10 16.05 -19.12
C ASN A 48 9.94 16.41 -18.17
N ASN A 49 9.56 15.50 -17.25
CA ASN A 49 8.37 15.63 -16.40
C ASN A 49 8.63 15.17 -14.96
N PHE A 50 9.62 15.77 -14.30
CA PHE A 50 10.08 15.34 -12.97
C PHE A 50 8.96 15.31 -11.92
N TYR A 51 8.22 16.42 -11.79
CA TYR A 51 7.16 16.54 -10.77
C TYR A 51 6.05 15.51 -10.93
N ILE A 52 5.59 15.29 -12.16
CA ILE A 52 4.52 14.35 -12.48
C ILE A 52 5.01 12.92 -12.23
N SER A 53 6.22 12.59 -12.70
CA SER A 53 6.83 11.27 -12.51
C SER A 53 7.01 10.94 -11.03
N PHE A 54 7.44 11.92 -10.23
CA PHE A 54 7.61 11.76 -8.78
C PHE A 54 6.27 11.56 -8.07
N LEU A 55 5.21 12.26 -8.48
CA LEU A 55 3.87 12.07 -7.93
C LEU A 55 3.33 10.65 -8.22
N ILE A 56 3.52 10.19 -9.46
CA ILE A 56 3.16 8.83 -9.89
C ILE A 56 3.94 7.81 -9.06
N PHE A 57 5.24 8.00 -8.87
CA PHE A 57 6.08 7.13 -8.05
C PHE A 57 5.54 7.00 -6.62
N ILE A 58 5.24 8.10 -5.95
CA ILE A 58 4.66 8.10 -4.59
C ILE A 58 3.33 7.36 -4.57
N PHE A 59 2.45 7.65 -5.53
CA PHE A 59 1.12 7.05 -5.59
C PHE A 59 1.18 5.54 -5.82
N THR A 60 2.01 5.10 -6.78
CA THR A 60 2.24 3.68 -7.04
C THR A 60 2.84 3.00 -5.81
N TYR A 61 3.83 3.61 -5.15
CA TYR A 61 4.42 3.05 -3.94
C TYR A 61 3.38 2.89 -2.82
N CYS A 62 2.58 3.93 -2.57
CA CYS A 62 1.46 3.90 -1.62
C CYS A 62 0.49 2.75 -1.94
N PHE A 63 0.11 2.59 -3.21
CA PHE A 63 -0.78 1.51 -3.65
C PHE A 63 -0.20 0.12 -3.37
N LEU A 64 1.09 -0.09 -3.67
CA LEU A 64 1.77 -1.35 -3.40
C LEU A 64 1.81 -1.69 -1.89
N ILE A 65 1.99 -0.68 -1.03
CA ILE A 65 1.95 -0.84 0.43
C ILE A 65 0.55 -1.23 0.90
N VAL A 66 -0.50 -0.58 0.38
CA VAL A 66 -1.90 -0.94 0.70
C VAL A 66 -2.21 -2.38 0.30
N CYS A 67 -1.69 -2.83 -0.83
CA CYS A 67 -1.83 -4.19 -1.32
C CYS A 67 -0.90 -5.21 -0.61
N ASN A 68 -0.03 -4.79 0.31
CA ASN A 68 1.00 -5.63 0.93
C ASN A 68 1.85 -6.40 -0.09
N PHE A 69 2.23 -5.73 -1.17
CA PHE A 69 2.82 -6.37 -2.32
C PHE A 69 4.35 -6.42 -2.22
N PRO A 70 4.99 -7.59 -2.47
CA PRO A 70 6.44 -7.72 -2.36
C PRO A 70 7.21 -6.86 -3.36
N ALA A 71 6.63 -6.50 -4.52
CA ALA A 71 7.31 -5.60 -5.46
C ALA A 71 7.43 -4.15 -4.96
N ALA A 72 6.83 -3.79 -3.82
CA ALA A 72 7.10 -2.51 -3.17
C ALA A 72 8.60 -2.36 -2.84
N SER A 73 9.27 -3.43 -2.41
CA SER A 73 10.71 -3.40 -2.13
C SER A 73 11.56 -3.20 -3.38
N VAL A 74 11.14 -3.79 -4.50
CA VAL A 74 11.80 -3.60 -5.80
C VAL A 74 11.62 -2.15 -6.25
N LEU A 75 10.42 -1.59 -6.12
CA LEU A 75 10.14 -0.20 -6.45
C LEU A 75 10.88 0.79 -5.54
N SER A 76 11.14 0.47 -4.26
CA SER A 76 11.94 1.33 -3.39
C SER A 76 13.41 1.41 -3.84
N LEU A 77 13.99 0.27 -4.25
CA LEU A 77 15.34 0.22 -4.82
C LEU A 77 15.42 1.03 -6.12
N ILE A 78 14.47 0.81 -7.03
CA ILE A 78 14.37 1.55 -8.30
C ILE A 78 14.17 3.04 -8.04
N GLY A 79 13.31 3.41 -7.10
CA GLY A 79 13.05 4.81 -6.75
C GLY A 79 14.29 5.52 -6.24
N GLY A 80 15.08 4.85 -5.39
CA GLY A 80 16.38 5.35 -4.94
C GLY A 80 17.39 5.49 -6.09
N PHE A 81 17.36 4.58 -7.06
CA PHE A 81 18.20 4.64 -8.25
C PHE A 81 17.78 5.77 -9.22
N LEU A 82 16.48 5.94 -9.47
CA LEU A 82 15.95 6.90 -10.45
C LEU A 82 15.96 8.35 -9.95
N TYR A 83 15.60 8.57 -8.68
CA TYR A 83 15.45 9.91 -8.09
C TYR A 83 16.59 10.27 -7.12
N GLY A 84 17.53 9.35 -6.88
CA GLY A 84 18.57 9.49 -5.87
C GLY A 84 18.08 9.17 -4.46
N THR A 85 19.04 8.93 -3.55
CA THR A 85 18.77 8.47 -2.17
C THR A 85 17.85 9.41 -1.39
N TRP A 86 18.07 10.73 -1.50
CA TRP A 86 17.33 11.72 -0.71
C TRP A 86 15.92 11.94 -1.25
N ILE A 87 15.78 12.33 -2.52
CA ILE A 87 14.46 12.61 -3.11
C ILE A 87 13.62 11.32 -3.20
N GLY A 88 14.21 10.24 -3.70
CA GLY A 88 13.56 8.93 -3.76
C GLY A 88 13.15 8.45 -2.36
N GLY A 89 14.06 8.59 -1.37
CA GLY A 89 13.79 8.24 0.03
C GLY A 89 12.63 9.01 0.64
N ILE A 90 12.56 10.32 0.42
CA ILE A 90 11.43 11.15 0.88
C ILE A 90 10.12 10.68 0.24
N GLY A 91 10.12 10.40 -1.07
CA GLY A 91 8.95 9.87 -1.76
C GLY A 91 8.48 8.52 -1.20
N ILE A 92 9.42 7.63 -0.90
CA ILE A 92 9.15 6.32 -0.28
C ILE A 92 8.55 6.49 1.12
N ILE A 93 9.10 7.38 1.95
CA ILE A 93 8.61 7.64 3.30
C ILE A 93 7.18 8.19 3.25
N ILE A 94 6.93 9.18 2.38
CA ILE A 94 5.60 9.78 2.23
C ILE A 94 4.59 8.74 1.74
N GLY A 95 4.89 8.06 0.63
CA GLY A 95 4.02 7.03 0.07
C GLY A 95 3.76 5.88 1.04
N GLY A 96 4.80 5.42 1.74
CA GLY A 96 4.70 4.38 2.75
C GLY A 96 3.87 4.77 3.96
N THR A 97 4.01 6.00 4.45
CA THR A 97 3.23 6.52 5.58
C THR A 97 1.75 6.62 5.22
N ILE A 98 1.44 7.14 4.03
CA ILE A 98 0.05 7.24 3.55
C ILE A 98 -0.54 5.84 3.37
N GLY A 99 0.19 4.92 2.72
CA GLY A 99 -0.27 3.54 2.53
C GLY A 99 -0.53 2.83 3.86
N ALA A 100 0.40 2.94 4.81
CA ALA A 100 0.26 2.36 6.14
C ALA A 100 -0.93 2.95 6.91
N PHE A 101 -1.15 4.27 6.81
CA PHE A 101 -2.30 4.94 7.42
C PHE A 101 -3.62 4.41 6.87
N VAL A 102 -3.71 4.21 5.55
CA VAL A 102 -4.90 3.64 4.89
C VAL A 102 -5.16 2.21 5.39
N VAL A 103 -4.13 1.36 5.43
CA VAL A 103 -4.25 -0.02 5.95
C VAL A 103 -4.69 -0.01 7.41
N PHE A 104 -4.10 0.83 8.25
CA PHE A 104 -4.49 0.97 9.65
C PHE A 104 -5.94 1.43 9.81
N TYR A 105 -6.38 2.38 8.99
CA TYR A 105 -7.77 2.86 9.01
C TYR A 105 -8.76 1.74 8.65
N PHE A 106 -8.45 0.95 7.63
CA PHE A 106 -9.26 -0.24 7.30
C PHE A 106 -9.26 -1.26 8.43
N ALA A 107 -8.09 -1.60 8.98
CA ALA A 107 -8.00 -2.50 10.12
C ALA A 107 -8.84 -2.00 11.31
N LYS A 108 -8.75 -0.70 11.65
CA LYS A 108 -9.55 -0.10 12.72
C LYS A 108 -11.05 -0.29 12.52
N LEU A 109 -11.55 -0.06 11.30
CA LEU A 109 -12.98 -0.24 10.99
C LEU A 109 -13.42 -1.71 11.13
N LEU A 110 -12.58 -2.65 10.70
CA LEU A 110 -12.88 -4.08 10.75
C LEU A 110 -12.86 -4.64 12.17
N PHE A 111 -11.86 -4.25 12.94
CA PHE A 111 -11.70 -4.70 14.31
C PHE A 111 -12.66 -3.97 15.26
N HIS A 112 -13.22 -2.82 14.90
CA HIS A 112 -14.17 -2.10 15.73
C HIS A 112 -15.38 -2.97 16.13
N ASP A 113 -16.04 -3.59 15.15
CA ASP A 113 -17.21 -4.45 15.39
C ASP A 113 -16.85 -5.71 16.20
N TYR A 114 -15.68 -6.30 15.90
CA TYR A 114 -15.20 -7.51 16.58
C TYR A 114 -14.84 -7.24 18.06
N ILE A 115 -14.12 -6.15 18.31
CA ILE A 115 -13.75 -5.71 19.66
C ILE A 115 -15.00 -5.31 20.44
N SER A 116 -15.92 -4.57 19.81
CA SER A 116 -17.12 -4.08 20.48
C SER A 116 -18.08 -5.21 20.88
N LYS A 117 -18.21 -6.27 20.08
CA LYS A 117 -19.11 -7.40 20.40
C LYS A 117 -18.47 -8.44 21.32
N LYS A 118 -17.20 -8.78 21.13
CA LYS A 118 -16.58 -9.93 21.80
C LYS A 118 -15.73 -9.54 23.00
N LEU A 119 -15.06 -8.39 22.92
CA LEU A 119 -14.08 -7.93 23.90
C LEU A 119 -14.75 -7.13 25.02
N LEU A 120 -15.67 -6.22 24.70
CA LEU A 120 -16.47 -5.50 25.70
C LEU A 120 -17.44 -6.40 26.48
N HIS A 121 -17.93 -7.48 25.87
CA HIS A 121 -18.78 -8.45 26.57
C HIS A 121 -17.98 -9.25 27.61
N LYS A 122 -16.70 -9.58 27.31
CA LYS A 122 -15.83 -10.34 28.21
C LYS A 122 -15.15 -9.47 29.28
N TYR A 123 -14.88 -8.20 28.99
CA TYR A 123 -14.19 -7.27 29.89
C TYR A 123 -14.98 -5.96 30.07
N SER A 124 -16.18 -6.05 30.64
CA SER A 124 -17.06 -4.91 30.90
C SER A 124 -16.43 -3.85 31.82
N PHE A 125 -15.47 -4.24 32.67
CA PHE A 125 -14.66 -3.37 33.53
C PHE A 125 -13.89 -2.28 32.75
N ILE A 126 -13.39 -2.57 31.55
CA ILE A 126 -12.61 -1.61 30.75
C ILE A 126 -13.50 -0.42 30.34
N LYS A 127 -14.80 -0.65 30.15
CA LYS A 127 -15.78 0.39 29.80
C LYS A 127 -15.95 1.43 30.90
N GLN A 128 -15.64 1.07 32.15
CA GLN A 128 -15.75 1.95 33.31
C GLN A 128 -14.48 2.82 33.48
N TYR A 129 -13.32 2.32 33.08
CA TYR A 129 -12.04 3.04 33.16
C TYR A 129 -11.93 4.19 32.13
N PHE A 130 -12.49 4.00 30.94
CA PHE A 130 -12.55 5.02 29.88
C PHE A 130 -13.73 5.99 30.00
N LYS A 131 -14.57 5.85 31.03
CA LYS A 131 -15.77 6.70 31.26
C LYS A 131 -15.52 7.85 32.23
N LYS A 132 -14.25 8.14 32.53
CA LYS A 132 -13.84 9.21 33.45
C LYS A 132 -13.55 10.49 32.69
#